data_AF-A0A948MQY4-F1
#
_entry.id   AF-A0A948MQY4-F1
#
_cell.length_a   1.000
_cell.length_b   1.000
_cell.length_c   1.000
_cell.angle_alpha   90.00
_cell.angle_beta   90.00
_cell.angle_gamma   90.00
#
_symmetry.space_group_name_H-M   'P 1'
#
loop_
_entity.id
_entity.type
_entity.pdbx_description
1 polymer ?
#
loop_
_entity_poly.entity_id
_entity_poly.type
_entity_poly.pdbx_seq_one_letter_code
_entity_poly.pdbx_strand_id
1 'polypeptide(L)'
;MTISPSEALAGLWQALDQPAAALSRVTLTGEEPALPSSFAVGTAAQASIAAATLAAAEIWRLRTNTVQQASIDMRHAAAEFRSERYLRIDGAPAPELWDKIAGTYACGDGGWVRLHTNFPHHRDGVLAILGCTYDRDAVAAALHSWQAEAFEQKAAEAGLVVTAMRSFAQWDAHP
;
A
#
# COMPACT_ATOMS: atom_id res chain seq x y z
N MET A 1 -19.11 7.47 -6.99
CA MET A 1 -18.68 7.71 -8.38
C MET A 1 -17.21 7.33 -8.43
N THR A 2 -16.82 6.33 -9.22
CA THR A 2 -15.42 5.91 -9.33
C THR A 2 -14.68 6.88 -10.24
N ILE A 3 -13.61 7.51 -9.73
CA ILE A 3 -12.76 8.42 -10.50
C ILE A 3 -12.06 7.62 -11.61
N SER A 4 -12.11 8.09 -12.85
CA SER A 4 -11.42 7.45 -13.97
C SER A 4 -9.89 7.68 -13.89
N PRO A 5 -9.06 6.83 -14.53
CA PRO A 5 -7.62 7.02 -14.57
C PRO A 5 -7.18 8.40 -15.09
N SER A 6 -7.87 8.92 -16.11
CA SER A 6 -7.58 10.24 -16.67
C SER A 6 -7.92 11.38 -15.71
N GLU A 7 -9.04 11.29 -14.99
CA GLU A 7 -9.41 12.27 -13.96
C GLU A 7 -8.43 12.23 -12.78
N ALA A 8 -8.02 11.03 -12.34
CA ALA A 8 -7.03 10.87 -11.28
C ALA A 8 -5.66 11.47 -11.68
N LEU A 9 -5.20 11.19 -12.90
CA LEU A 9 -3.95 11.76 -13.44
C LEU A 9 -4.03 13.29 -13.53
N ALA A 10 -5.13 13.82 -14.06
CA ALA A 10 -5.33 15.27 -14.16
C ALA A 10 -5.34 15.93 -12.77
N GLY A 11 -5.99 15.30 -11.78
CA GLY A 11 -6.01 15.77 -10.39
C GLY A 11 -4.61 15.80 -9.76
N LEU A 12 -3.82 14.73 -9.92
CA LEU A 12 -2.42 14.69 -9.45
C LEU A 12 -1.58 15.78 -10.13
N TRP A 13 -1.73 15.95 -11.44
CA TRP A 13 -0.95 16.92 -12.22
C TRP A 13 -1.27 18.36 -11.83
N GLN A 14 -2.56 18.66 -11.62
CA GLN A 14 -3.02 19.96 -11.15
C GLN A 14 -2.58 20.24 -9.72
N ALA A 15 -2.61 19.25 -8.83
CA ALA A 15 -2.13 19.40 -7.45
C ALA A 15 -0.62 19.70 -7.36
N LEU A 16 0.14 19.41 -8.42
CA LEU A 16 1.56 19.73 -8.56
C LEU A 16 1.82 21.03 -9.34
N ASP A 17 0.77 21.84 -9.57
CA ASP A 17 0.81 23.10 -10.33
C ASP A 17 1.44 22.96 -11.73
N GLN A 18 1.26 21.80 -12.37
CA GLN A 18 1.84 21.54 -13.69
C GLN A 18 0.93 21.96 -14.85
N PRO A 19 1.49 22.34 -16.02
CA PRO A 19 0.69 22.75 -17.18
C PRO A 19 -0.18 21.61 -17.73
N ALA A 20 -1.49 21.83 -17.81
CA ALA A 20 -2.45 20.85 -18.31
C ALA A 20 -2.18 20.39 -19.76
N ALA A 21 -1.53 21.21 -20.58
CA ALA A 21 -1.19 20.87 -21.95
C ALA A 21 -0.32 19.60 -22.06
N ALA A 22 0.49 19.30 -21.04
CA ALA A 22 1.34 18.11 -20.99
C ALA A 22 0.51 16.80 -20.93
N LEU A 23 -0.70 16.83 -20.36
CA LEU A 23 -1.56 15.65 -20.22
C LEU A 23 -1.92 15.01 -21.56
N SER A 24 -2.02 15.80 -22.63
CA SER A 24 -2.24 15.31 -24.00
C SER A 24 -1.16 14.38 -24.54
N ARG A 25 -0.02 14.27 -23.86
CA ARG A 25 1.14 13.46 -24.26
C ARG A 25 1.17 12.10 -23.58
N VAL A 26 0.20 11.83 -22.70
CA VAL A 26 0.04 10.53 -22.04
C VAL A 26 -1.21 9.86 -22.59
N THR A 27 -1.06 8.61 -22.99
CA THR A 27 -2.17 7.70 -23.31
C THR A 27 -2.28 6.67 -22.19
N LEU A 28 -3.50 6.45 -21.70
CA LEU A 28 -3.79 5.43 -20.70
C LEU A 28 -4.58 4.30 -21.38
N THR A 29 -4.10 3.06 -21.30
CA THR A 29 -4.74 1.88 -21.91
C THR A 29 -5.12 0.84 -20.85
N GLY A 30 -6.06 -0.06 -21.18
CA GLY A 30 -6.58 -1.07 -20.25
C GLY A 30 -7.80 -0.58 -19.46
N GLU A 31 -8.32 -1.46 -18.61
CA GLU A 31 -9.58 -1.27 -17.88
C GLU A 31 -9.56 -1.93 -16.50
N GLU A 32 -10.39 -1.43 -15.58
CA GLU A 32 -10.60 -2.00 -14.25
C GLU A 32 -11.57 -3.21 -14.30
N PRO A 33 -11.51 -4.14 -13.33
CA PRO A 33 -10.53 -4.22 -12.26
C PRO A 33 -9.21 -4.85 -12.74
N ALA A 34 -8.08 -4.17 -12.52
CA ALA A 34 -6.77 -4.78 -12.77
C ALA A 34 -6.41 -5.81 -11.68
N LEU A 35 -6.95 -5.66 -10.47
CA LEU A 35 -6.73 -6.52 -9.30
C LEU A 35 -8.04 -6.73 -8.52
N PRO A 36 -8.22 -7.88 -7.85
CA PRO A 36 -9.39 -8.13 -7.00
C PRO A 36 -9.26 -7.34 -5.69
N SER A 37 -9.63 -6.06 -5.73
CA SER A 37 -9.54 -5.12 -4.61
C SER A 37 -10.86 -4.38 -4.42
N SER A 38 -11.16 -3.99 -3.18
CA SER A 38 -12.26 -3.07 -2.87
C SER A 38 -11.96 -1.62 -3.27
N PHE A 39 -10.71 -1.33 -3.64
CA PHE A 39 -10.24 -0.02 -4.11
C PHE A 39 -9.85 -0.07 -5.59
N ALA A 40 -9.93 1.07 -6.28
CA ALA A 40 -9.50 1.23 -7.67
C ALA A 40 -7.97 1.25 -7.80
N VAL A 41 -7.33 0.12 -7.50
CA VAL A 41 -5.86 -0.02 -7.48
C VAL A 41 -5.28 0.12 -8.88
N GLY A 42 -5.99 -0.32 -9.93
CA GLY A 42 -5.56 -0.14 -11.31
C GLY A 42 -5.46 1.34 -11.67
N THR A 43 -6.50 2.12 -11.36
CA THR A 43 -6.52 3.59 -11.47
C THR A 43 -5.38 4.23 -10.69
N ALA A 44 -5.20 3.86 -9.41
CA ALA A 44 -4.17 4.44 -8.56
C ALA A 44 -2.74 4.16 -9.09
N ALA A 45 -2.47 2.92 -9.49
CA ALA A 45 -1.19 2.52 -10.06
C ALA A 45 -0.92 3.22 -11.39
N GLN A 46 -1.88 3.19 -12.32
CA GLN A 46 -1.73 3.77 -13.65
C GLN A 46 -1.56 5.29 -13.59
N ALA A 47 -2.38 6.00 -12.81
CA ALA A 47 -2.31 7.46 -12.72
C ALA A 47 -1.01 7.96 -12.08
N SER A 48 -0.54 7.29 -11.01
CA SER A 48 0.72 7.66 -10.34
C SER A 48 1.95 7.42 -11.22
N ILE A 49 2.02 6.26 -11.88
CA ILE A 49 3.10 5.94 -12.84
C ILE A 49 3.06 6.90 -14.04
N ALA A 50 1.86 7.21 -14.55
CA ALA A 50 1.68 8.19 -15.63
C ALA A 50 2.17 9.59 -15.24
N ALA A 51 1.84 10.05 -14.04
CA ALA A 51 2.29 11.35 -13.54
C ALA A 51 3.82 11.42 -13.44
N ALA A 52 4.46 10.39 -12.85
CA ALA A 52 5.92 10.31 -12.75
C ALA A 52 6.59 10.26 -14.14
N THR A 53 6.03 9.47 -15.06
CA THR A 53 6.54 9.35 -16.43
C THR A 53 6.41 10.67 -17.20
N LEU A 54 5.27 11.36 -17.05
CA LEU A 54 5.06 12.66 -17.68
C LEU A 54 5.99 13.73 -17.10
N ALA A 55 6.23 13.73 -15.80
CA ALA A 55 7.21 14.63 -15.17
C ALA A 55 8.62 14.40 -15.73
N ALA A 56 9.04 13.15 -15.88
CA ALA A 56 10.32 12.81 -16.52
C ALA A 56 10.39 13.31 -17.97
N ALA A 57 9.31 13.15 -18.74
CA ALA A 57 9.21 13.66 -20.11
C ALA A 57 9.24 15.20 -20.18
N GLU A 58 8.63 15.91 -19.22
CA GLU A 58 8.73 17.38 -19.14
C GLU A 58 10.15 17.84 -18.81
N ILE A 59 10.82 17.18 -17.86
CA ILE A 59 12.23 17.46 -17.56
C ILE A 59 13.10 17.26 -18.82
N TRP A 60 12.87 16.18 -19.57
CA TRP A 60 13.54 15.94 -20.84
C TRP A 60 13.30 17.07 -21.83
N ARG A 61 12.03 17.45 -22.04
CA ARG A 61 11.66 18.55 -22.96
C ARG A 61 12.30 19.87 -22.57
N LEU A 62 12.32 20.21 -21.29
CA LEU A 62 12.95 21.45 -20.81
C LEU A 62 14.46 21.48 -21.10
N ARG A 63 15.12 20.32 -21.08
CA ARG A 63 16.57 20.21 -21.33
C ARG A 63 16.94 20.11 -22.81
N THR A 64 16.08 19.51 -23.64
CA THR A 64 16.42 19.14 -25.02
C THR A 64 15.53 19.78 -26.08
N ASN A 65 14.49 20.51 -25.65
CA ASN A 65 13.40 21.02 -26.48
C ASN A 65 12.67 19.94 -27.31
N THR A 66 12.85 18.66 -26.97
CA THR A 66 12.24 17.53 -27.66
C THR A 66 11.08 16.98 -26.82
N VAL A 67 9.93 16.79 -27.46
CA VAL A 67 8.73 16.24 -26.81
C VAL A 67 8.70 14.72 -26.93
N GLN A 68 8.29 14.04 -25.86
CA GLN A 68 8.03 12.60 -25.86
C GLN A 68 6.56 12.33 -25.53
N GLN A 69 6.04 11.22 -26.05
CA GLN A 69 4.75 10.66 -25.66
C GLN A 69 4.97 9.42 -24.81
N ALA A 70 4.07 9.17 -23.87
CA ALA A 70 4.08 7.99 -23.02
C ALA A 70 2.74 7.24 -23.13
N SER A 71 2.79 5.91 -23.09
CA SER A 71 1.61 5.06 -22.99
C SER A 71 1.76 4.18 -21.76
N ILE A 72 0.79 4.23 -20.85
CA ILE A 72 0.79 3.44 -19.63
C ILE A 72 -0.37 2.45 -19.69
N ASP A 73 -0.04 1.16 -19.76
CA ASP A 73 -1.03 0.09 -19.70
C ASP A 73 -1.39 -0.25 -18.25
N MET A 74 -2.68 -0.35 -17.95
CA MET A 74 -3.16 -0.59 -16.59
C MET A 74 -2.71 -1.93 -16.02
N ARG A 75 -2.58 -2.98 -16.85
CA ARG A 75 -2.11 -4.30 -16.38
C ARG A 75 -0.62 -4.27 -16.06
N HIS A 76 0.18 -3.53 -16.84
CA HIS A 76 1.60 -3.32 -16.53
C HIS A 76 1.78 -2.51 -15.24
N ALA A 77 1.00 -1.43 -15.07
CA ALA A 77 1.00 -0.65 -13.84
C ALA A 77 0.62 -1.49 -12.61
N ALA A 78 -0.42 -2.32 -12.73
CA ALA A 78 -0.84 -3.22 -11.66
C ALA A 78 0.19 -4.33 -11.37
N ALA A 79 0.92 -4.82 -12.37
CA ALA A 79 2.01 -5.76 -12.17
C ALA A 79 3.16 -5.10 -11.39
N GLU A 80 3.47 -3.83 -11.68
CA GLU A 80 4.51 -3.10 -10.97
C GLU A 80 4.15 -2.81 -9.51
N PHE A 81 2.89 -2.50 -9.21
CA PHE A 81 2.40 -2.35 -7.83
C PHE A 81 2.44 -3.64 -7.00
N ARG A 82 2.77 -4.78 -7.63
CA ARG A 82 2.94 -6.08 -6.97
C ARG A 82 4.27 -6.74 -7.37
N SER A 83 5.25 -5.93 -7.75
CA SER A 83 6.53 -6.38 -8.31
C SER A 83 7.30 -7.30 -7.37
N GLU A 84 7.09 -7.18 -6.05
CA GLU A 84 7.69 -8.05 -5.04
C GLU A 84 7.35 -9.53 -5.26
N ARG A 85 6.19 -9.83 -5.85
CA ARG A 85 5.76 -11.22 -6.15
C ARG A 85 6.48 -11.82 -7.35
N TYR A 86 7.10 -11.00 -8.18
CA TYR A 86 7.85 -11.43 -9.37
C TYR A 86 9.36 -11.41 -9.14
N LEU A 87 9.82 -11.02 -7.95
CA LEU A 87 11.23 -11.00 -7.57
C LEU A 87 11.83 -12.40 -7.59
N ARG A 88 12.99 -12.52 -8.24
CA ARG A 88 13.82 -13.74 -8.25
C ARG A 88 15.25 -13.40 -7.87
N ILE A 89 15.87 -14.27 -7.08
CA ILE A 89 17.29 -14.19 -6.66
C ILE A 89 17.98 -15.41 -7.24
N ASP A 90 18.99 -15.20 -8.09
CA ASP A 90 19.70 -16.26 -8.81
C ASP A 90 18.77 -17.23 -9.56
N GLY A 91 17.67 -16.70 -10.10
CA GLY A 91 16.65 -17.46 -10.80
C GLY A 91 15.67 -18.24 -9.91
N ALA A 92 15.84 -18.24 -8.58
CA ALA A 92 14.90 -18.83 -7.63
C ALA A 92 13.91 -17.79 -7.09
N PRO A 93 12.70 -18.18 -6.63
CA PRO A 93 11.82 -17.29 -5.89
C PRO A 93 12.53 -16.67 -4.68
N ALA A 94 12.19 -15.42 -4.35
CA ALA A 94 12.66 -14.80 -3.12
C ALA A 94 12.15 -15.54 -1.87
N PRO A 95 12.86 -15.47 -0.73
CA PRO A 95 12.36 -15.99 0.55
C PRO A 95 11.01 -15.39 0.92
N GLU A 96 10.25 -16.11 1.76
CA GLU A 96 8.98 -15.62 2.27
C GLU A 96 9.16 -14.24 2.92
N LEU A 97 8.37 -13.27 2.45
CA LEU A 97 8.51 -11.88 2.87
C LEU A 97 7.99 -11.64 4.29
N TRP A 98 7.02 -12.46 4.71
CA TRP A 98 6.25 -12.25 5.92
C TRP A 98 6.66 -13.20 7.03
N ASP A 99 6.90 -12.64 8.21
CA ASP A 99 7.01 -13.41 9.43
C ASP A 99 5.69 -14.18 9.69
N LYS A 100 5.79 -15.39 10.27
CA LYS A 100 4.63 -16.28 10.41
C LYS A 100 3.50 -15.73 11.29
N ILE A 101 3.80 -14.80 12.20
CA ILE A 101 2.78 -14.12 13.02
C ILE A 101 2.42 -12.73 12.48
N ALA A 102 3.00 -12.30 11.36
CA ALA A 102 2.54 -11.07 10.70
C ALA A 102 1.12 -11.28 10.13
N GLY A 103 0.35 -10.20 10.09
CA GLY A 103 -1.00 -10.22 9.54
C GLY A 103 -2.07 -9.65 10.46
N THR A 104 -3.33 -9.90 10.11
CA THR A 104 -4.50 -9.36 10.79
C THR A 104 -5.11 -10.36 11.77
N TYR A 105 -5.51 -9.88 12.94
CA TYR A 105 -6.06 -10.68 14.04
C TYR A 105 -7.25 -9.96 14.66
N ALA A 106 -8.26 -10.75 15.05
CA ALA A 106 -9.40 -10.23 15.81
C ALA A 106 -9.01 -10.01 17.27
N CYS A 107 -9.60 -8.98 17.88
CA CYS A 107 -9.51 -8.64 19.28
C CYS A 107 -10.83 -8.95 20.00
N GLY A 108 -10.82 -8.95 21.35
CA GLY A 108 -11.97 -9.32 22.18
C GLY A 108 -13.16 -8.36 22.09
N ASP A 109 -12.92 -7.14 21.65
CA ASP A 109 -13.91 -6.09 21.42
C ASP A 109 -14.60 -6.18 20.03
N GLY A 110 -14.27 -7.20 19.24
CA GLY A 110 -14.72 -7.32 17.84
C GLY A 110 -13.93 -6.45 16.86
N GLY A 111 -12.96 -5.67 17.36
CA GLY A 111 -11.99 -4.93 16.55
C GLY A 111 -10.91 -5.85 15.98
N TRP A 112 -10.02 -5.28 15.17
CA TRP A 112 -8.92 -6.00 14.54
C TRP A 112 -7.62 -5.22 14.65
N VAL A 113 -6.50 -5.92 14.76
CA VAL A 113 -5.15 -5.34 14.66
C VAL A 113 -4.36 -5.99 13.54
N ARG A 114 -3.48 -5.21 12.91
CA ARG A 114 -2.44 -5.66 11.98
C ARG A 114 -1.10 -5.68 12.71
N LEU A 115 -0.45 -6.84 12.78
CA LEU A 115 0.90 -7.01 13.33
C LEU A 115 1.94 -6.95 12.20
N HIS A 116 2.99 -6.16 12.40
CA HIS A 116 4.17 -6.13 11.52
C HIS A 116 5.41 -6.68 12.24
N THR A 117 5.61 -8.00 12.14
CA THR A 117 6.63 -8.75 12.89
C THR A 117 7.81 -9.22 12.04
N ASN A 118 8.01 -8.65 10.84
CA ASN A 118 9.09 -9.05 9.94
C ASN A 118 10.51 -8.79 10.49
N PHE A 119 10.64 -7.96 11.54
CA PHE A 119 11.90 -7.75 12.24
C PHE A 119 11.90 -8.52 13.58
N PRO A 120 12.99 -9.23 13.94
CA PRO A 120 13.04 -10.02 15.16
C PRO A 120 12.64 -9.26 16.43
N HIS A 121 13.10 -8.01 16.59
CA HIS A 121 12.75 -7.19 17.75
C HIS A 121 11.26 -6.79 17.80
N HIS A 122 10.61 -6.58 16.64
CA HIS A 122 9.15 -6.36 16.59
C HIS A 122 8.39 -7.63 16.98
N ARG A 123 8.78 -8.78 16.43
CA ARG A 123 8.20 -10.09 16.79
C ARG A 123 8.34 -10.35 18.29
N ASP A 124 9.55 -10.25 18.82
CA ASP A 124 9.88 -10.58 20.20
C ASP A 124 9.17 -9.61 21.17
N GLY A 125 9.08 -8.32 20.82
CA GLY A 125 8.33 -7.34 21.60
C GLY A 125 6.82 -7.64 21.64
N VAL A 126 6.22 -8.00 20.50
CA VAL A 126 4.79 -8.37 20.46
C VAL A 126 4.53 -9.62 21.32
N LEU A 127 5.40 -10.63 21.22
CA LEU A 127 5.28 -11.85 22.03
C LEU A 127 5.47 -11.57 23.53
N ALA A 128 6.36 -10.64 23.89
CA ALA A 128 6.56 -10.22 25.27
C ALA A 128 5.31 -9.52 25.86
N ILE A 129 4.63 -8.67 25.08
CA ILE A 129 3.37 -8.04 25.53
C ILE A 129 2.26 -9.08 25.68
N LEU A 130 2.13 -9.99 24.70
CA LEU A 130 1.07 -10.99 24.68
C LEU A 130 1.32 -12.15 25.66
N GLY A 131 2.56 -12.37 26.09
CA GLY A 131 2.93 -13.46 27.00
C GLY A 131 2.66 -14.85 26.41
N CYS A 132 2.79 -15.01 25.09
CA CYS A 132 2.43 -16.24 24.38
C CYS A 132 3.60 -16.81 23.58
N THR A 133 3.44 -18.04 23.08
CA THR A 133 4.44 -18.69 22.22
C THR A 133 4.46 -18.04 20.84
N TYR A 134 5.60 -18.14 20.14
CA TYR A 134 5.72 -17.73 18.75
C TYR A 134 4.93 -18.67 17.85
N ASP A 135 3.61 -18.50 17.82
CA ASP A 135 2.65 -19.30 17.08
C ASP A 135 1.42 -18.46 16.73
N ARG A 136 0.86 -18.68 15.54
CA ARG A 136 -0.24 -17.85 15.02
C ARG A 136 -1.51 -18.00 15.85
N ASP A 137 -1.83 -19.22 16.28
CA ASP A 137 -3.05 -19.49 17.05
C ASP A 137 -2.89 -19.00 18.49
N ALA A 138 -1.69 -19.15 19.08
CA ALA A 138 -1.39 -18.59 20.39
C ALA A 138 -1.49 -17.05 20.42
N VAL A 139 -0.96 -16.37 19.38
CA VAL A 139 -1.10 -14.92 19.22
C VAL A 139 -2.56 -14.52 19.05
N ALA A 140 -3.31 -15.23 18.21
CA ALA A 140 -4.74 -14.98 18.02
C ALA A 140 -5.52 -15.13 19.34
N ALA A 141 -5.27 -16.20 20.09
CA ALA A 141 -5.92 -16.44 21.39
C ALA A 141 -5.58 -15.34 22.41
N ALA A 142 -4.32 -14.92 22.49
CA ALA A 142 -3.90 -13.85 23.40
C ALA A 142 -4.60 -12.52 23.06
N LEU A 143 -4.76 -12.19 21.78
CA LEU A 143 -5.43 -10.94 21.35
C LEU A 143 -6.92 -10.89 21.70
N HIS A 144 -7.58 -12.01 22.00
CA HIS A 144 -8.98 -12.00 22.46
C HIS A 144 -9.15 -11.37 23.85
N SER A 145 -8.08 -11.20 24.63
CA SER A 145 -8.15 -10.46 25.90
C SER A 145 -7.89 -8.96 25.75
N TRP A 146 -7.69 -8.48 24.53
CA TRP A 146 -7.34 -7.08 24.25
C TRP A 146 -8.47 -6.35 23.53
N GLN A 147 -8.52 -5.03 23.75
CA GLN A 147 -9.20 -4.10 22.86
C GLN A 147 -8.20 -3.64 21.79
N ALA A 148 -8.65 -3.50 20.54
CA ALA A 148 -7.74 -3.30 19.41
C ALA A 148 -6.88 -2.03 19.55
N GLU A 149 -7.51 -0.90 19.87
CA GLU A 149 -6.80 0.39 20.03
C GLU A 149 -5.93 0.41 21.30
N ALA A 150 -6.36 -0.24 22.38
CA ALA A 150 -5.55 -0.35 23.59
C ALA A 150 -4.27 -1.17 23.35
N PHE A 151 -4.35 -2.21 22.52
CA PHE A 151 -3.18 -3.00 22.13
C PHE A 151 -2.27 -2.24 21.16
N GLU A 152 -2.84 -1.53 20.17
CA GLU A 152 -2.07 -0.62 19.30
C GLU A 152 -1.28 0.38 20.14
N GLN A 153 -1.93 1.07 21.08
CA GLN A 153 -1.29 2.03 21.97
C GLN A 153 -0.18 1.39 22.81
N LYS A 154 -0.45 0.22 23.42
CA LYS A 154 0.54 -0.50 24.23
C LYS A 154 1.77 -0.91 23.41
N ALA A 155 1.56 -1.34 22.17
CA ALA A 155 2.63 -1.70 21.25
C ALA A 155 3.43 -0.48 20.80
N ALA A 156 2.76 0.64 20.51
CA ALA A 156 3.41 1.91 20.15
C ALA A 156 4.29 2.45 21.29
N GLU A 157 3.81 2.40 22.53
CA GLU A 157 4.60 2.75 23.74
C GLU A 157 5.86 1.89 23.90
N ALA A 158 5.83 0.66 23.39
CA ALA A 158 6.97 -0.26 23.38
C ALA A 158 7.85 -0.14 22.12
N GLY A 159 7.56 0.82 21.22
CA GLY A 159 8.30 1.01 19.97
C GLY A 159 8.05 -0.09 18.93
N LEU A 160 6.89 -0.75 18.97
CA LEU A 160 6.52 -1.84 18.07
C LEU A 160 5.54 -1.36 17.00
N VAL A 161 5.47 -2.09 15.88
CA VAL A 161 4.61 -1.77 14.74
C VAL A 161 3.36 -2.66 14.75
N VAL A 162 2.31 -2.12 15.37
CA VAL A 162 0.96 -2.69 15.39
C VAL A 162 -0.02 -1.57 15.08
N THR A 163 -1.09 -1.87 14.35
CA THR A 163 -2.12 -0.86 14.00
C THR A 163 -3.52 -1.46 14.14
N ALA A 164 -4.40 -0.76 14.84
CA ALA A 164 -5.82 -1.07 14.91
C ALA A 164 -6.49 -0.72 13.58
N MET A 165 -7.29 -1.66 13.06
CA MET A 165 -8.03 -1.47 11.83
C MET A 165 -9.30 -0.66 12.10
N ARG A 166 -9.45 0.44 11.37
CA ARG A 166 -10.55 1.38 11.50
C ARG A 166 -11.41 1.36 10.24
N SER A 167 -12.71 1.52 10.41
CA SER A 167 -13.64 1.81 9.32
C SER A 167 -13.38 3.21 8.75
N PHE A 168 -13.96 3.53 7.57
CA PHE A 168 -13.84 4.88 7.00
C PHE A 168 -14.34 5.97 7.97
N ALA A 169 -15.50 5.77 8.60
CA ALA A 169 -16.04 6.75 9.55
C ALA A 169 -15.15 6.94 10.79
N GLN A 170 -14.49 5.87 11.25
CA GLN A 170 -13.52 5.95 12.35
C GLN A 170 -12.26 6.70 11.91
N TRP A 171 -11.78 6.48 10.67
CA TRP A 171 -10.65 7.24 10.12
C TRP A 171 -10.97 8.72 9.95
N ASP A 172 -12.16 9.06 9.43
CA ASP A 172 -12.57 10.46 9.23
C ASP A 172 -12.72 11.23 10.56
N ALA A 173 -13.02 10.52 11.65
CA ALA A 173 -13.15 11.08 12.99
C ALA A 173 -11.84 11.06 13.80
N HIS A 174 -10.80 10.38 13.32
CA HIS A 174 -9.52 10.27 14.00
C HIS A 174 -8.75 11.60 13.90
N PRO A 175 -8.07 12.06 14.97
CA PRO A 175 -7.22 13.26 14.93
C PRO A 175 -6.04 13.11 13.95
#